data_AF-A0A7J6MGF5-F1
#
_entry.id   AF-A0A7J6MGF5-F1
#
_cell.length_a   1.000
_cell.length_b   1.000
_cell.length_c   1.000
_cell.angle_alpha   90.00
_cell.angle_beta   90.00
_cell.angle_gamma   90.00
#
_symmetry.space_group_name_H-M   'P 1'
#
loop_
_entity.id
_entity.type
_entity.pdbx_description
1 polymer ?
#
loop_
_entity_poly.entity_id
_entity_poly.type
_entity_poly.pdbx_seq_one_letter_code
_entity_poly.pdbx_strand_id
1 'polypeptide(L)'
;MPQYDTYGGPIYIIDGCDDDVEFCEENLYGRSFVGIDFEWDRELRGQRNQIELVQIATPTDGVFLFRCLPGEPLHPVATSILTDWNITKVCSGYDNGDCARLWETYSIEVPRESLLDMHDEARDRGLQRYGLKGMCEDCGYAIYKPKNPNFFYWSRNFLKKSQIRYAAADAWFPLLVAGYWDVLDLDVDEMEDYVSDFWVGSHLVVILFPSLTMATDTYAGEIHIIDGPDDDYYLCRDTLFREPLGIDFEWNREFKGQNNPIALIQIATPTNGVLLFRCTPGEGLHPVARDALTCPNGKKAVCGFDSRDKKKLMEAFGIEIPPQSLVDVSKVAQRRGMHKTGLKAICRELGFNIFKPNYPNFHQWSGRLRKSQIRYAASDAWFPLLIAAEWGLTDIDSLRQSQGLVYARLVPSSENGFV
;
A
#
# COMPACT_ATOMS: atom_id res chain seq x y z
N MET A 1 11.03 11.24 24.12
CA MET A 1 11.74 11.46 22.84
C MET A 1 11.30 12.82 22.31
N PRO A 2 12.11 13.57 21.55
CA PRO A 2 11.65 14.81 20.94
C PRO A 2 10.45 14.51 20.04
N GLN A 3 9.40 15.33 20.16
CA GLN A 3 8.28 15.32 19.22
C GLN A 3 8.75 16.09 17.98
N TYR A 4 8.59 15.49 16.81
CA TYR A 4 8.95 16.10 15.53
C TYR A 4 7.71 16.21 14.67
N ASP A 5 7.61 17.30 13.92
CA ASP A 5 6.54 17.51 12.96
C ASP A 5 6.80 16.66 11.72
N THR A 6 5.77 15.96 11.28
CA THR A 6 5.79 15.14 10.07
C THR A 6 4.49 15.37 9.33
N TYR A 7 4.52 15.27 8.00
CA TYR A 7 3.29 15.30 7.22
C TYR A 7 2.28 14.28 7.74
N GLY A 8 1.10 14.79 8.10
CA GLY A 8 0.04 14.06 8.79
C GLY A 8 -1.09 13.57 7.87
N GLY A 9 -1.23 14.19 6.70
CA GLY A 9 -2.31 13.93 5.76
C GLY A 9 -2.14 12.64 4.96
N PRO A 10 -3.08 12.38 4.04
CA PRO A 10 -3.10 11.17 3.24
C PRO A 10 -1.93 11.12 2.25
N ILE A 11 -1.31 9.94 2.14
CA ILE A 11 -0.25 9.68 1.17
C ILE A 11 -0.68 8.57 0.22
N TYR A 12 -0.73 8.87 -1.07
CA TYR A 12 -1.09 7.96 -2.16
C TYR A 12 0.15 7.42 -2.83
N ILE A 13 0.24 6.10 -3.02
CA ILE A 13 1.33 5.49 -3.79
C ILE A 13 0.76 4.99 -5.12
N ILE A 14 1.24 5.58 -6.20
CA ILE A 14 0.82 5.26 -7.57
C ILE A 14 1.91 4.40 -8.20
N ASP A 15 1.59 3.14 -8.50
CA ASP A 15 2.55 2.04 -8.52
C ASP A 15 2.81 1.47 -9.94
N GLY A 16 2.88 2.37 -10.92
CA GLY A 16 3.07 2.10 -12.35
C GLY A 16 2.57 3.27 -13.21
N CYS A 17 2.89 3.28 -14.51
CA CYS A 17 2.59 4.41 -15.37
C CYS A 17 1.10 4.59 -15.73
N ASP A 18 0.28 3.53 -15.67
CA ASP A 18 -1.15 3.57 -16.02
C ASP A 18 -2.09 3.33 -14.82
N ASP A 19 -1.52 3.24 -13.61
CA ASP A 19 -2.29 2.97 -12.39
C ASP A 19 -3.03 4.24 -11.92
N ASP A 20 -4.32 4.13 -11.63
CA ASP A 20 -5.13 5.15 -10.97
C ASP A 20 -5.15 6.54 -11.66
N VAL A 21 -5.04 6.56 -13.00
CA VAL A 21 -5.06 7.79 -13.81
C VAL A 21 -6.25 8.68 -13.47
N GLU A 22 -7.48 8.16 -13.57
CA GLU A 22 -8.72 8.93 -13.30
C GLU A 22 -8.72 9.56 -11.90
N PHE A 23 -8.28 8.83 -10.89
CA PHE A 23 -8.15 9.34 -9.52
C PHE A 23 -7.12 10.46 -9.43
N CYS A 24 -5.96 10.29 -10.07
CA CYS A 24 -4.95 11.33 -10.13
C CYS A 24 -5.47 12.58 -10.87
N GLU A 25 -6.21 12.40 -11.97
CA GLU A 25 -6.85 13.51 -12.69
C GLU A 25 -7.86 14.25 -11.81
N GLU A 26 -8.76 13.53 -11.15
CA GLU A 26 -9.78 14.11 -10.25
C GLU A 26 -9.18 14.95 -9.12
N ASN A 27 -8.02 14.55 -8.59
CA ASN A 27 -7.43 15.19 -7.41
C ASN A 27 -6.33 16.20 -7.76
N LEU A 28 -5.63 16.03 -8.90
CA LEU A 28 -4.49 16.87 -9.27
C LEU A 28 -4.76 17.81 -10.44
N TYR A 29 -5.77 17.57 -11.29
CA TYR A 29 -6.09 18.53 -12.34
C TYR A 29 -6.81 19.76 -11.79
N GLY A 30 -6.61 20.89 -12.47
CA GLY A 30 -7.17 22.18 -12.08
C GLY A 30 -6.44 22.88 -10.94
N ARG A 31 -5.37 22.29 -10.39
CA ARG A 31 -4.54 22.92 -9.37
C ARG A 31 -3.67 24.01 -9.99
N SER A 32 -3.66 25.19 -9.38
CA SER A 32 -2.78 26.30 -9.80
C SER A 32 -1.33 26.12 -9.32
N PHE A 33 -1.12 25.32 -8.29
CA PHE A 33 0.19 25.00 -7.77
C PHE A 33 0.20 23.61 -7.12
N VAL A 34 1.38 23.00 -7.09
CA VAL A 34 1.67 21.73 -6.43
C VAL A 34 3.07 21.76 -5.82
N GLY A 35 3.28 21.02 -4.75
CA GLY A 35 4.61 20.75 -4.22
C GLY A 35 5.24 19.58 -4.96
N ILE A 36 6.53 19.63 -5.26
CA ILE A 36 7.23 18.53 -5.94
C ILE A 36 8.56 18.19 -5.28
N ASP A 37 8.93 16.93 -5.42
CA ASP A 37 10.28 16.42 -5.12
C ASP A 37 10.54 15.13 -5.91
N PHE A 38 11.79 14.64 -5.90
CA PHE A 38 12.22 13.47 -6.65
C PHE A 38 13.17 12.59 -5.83
N GLU A 39 13.11 11.28 -6.03
CA GLU A 39 14.06 10.34 -5.39
C GLU A 39 14.65 9.34 -6.38
N TRP A 40 15.90 8.96 -6.13
CA TRP A 40 16.65 7.98 -6.91
C TRP A 40 17.58 7.16 -6.02
N ASP A 41 17.93 5.96 -6.47
CA ASP A 41 18.89 5.11 -5.76
C ASP A 41 20.23 5.80 -5.53
N ARG A 42 20.94 5.40 -4.47
CA ARG A 42 22.26 5.98 -4.17
C ARG A 42 23.24 5.78 -5.32
N GLU A 43 23.87 6.86 -5.74
CA GLU A 43 24.86 6.85 -6.81
C GLU A 43 26.25 6.40 -6.31
N LEU A 44 26.92 5.55 -7.08
CA LEU A 44 28.36 5.31 -6.97
C LEU A 44 29.12 6.33 -7.83
N ARG A 45 30.42 6.50 -7.58
CA ARG A 45 31.23 7.53 -8.26
C ARG A 45 31.16 7.37 -9.79
N GLY A 46 30.64 8.39 -10.47
CA GLY A 46 30.50 8.42 -11.94
C GLY A 46 29.24 7.74 -12.48
N GLN A 47 28.34 7.27 -11.61
CA GLN A 47 27.00 6.82 -11.99
C GLN A 47 25.98 7.93 -11.72
N ARG A 48 24.98 8.00 -12.58
CA ARG A 48 23.76 8.77 -12.37
C ARG A 48 22.59 7.80 -12.47
N ASN A 49 21.83 7.68 -11.39
CA ASN A 49 20.71 6.76 -11.35
C ASN A 49 19.46 7.45 -11.90
N GLN A 50 18.54 6.65 -12.46
CA GLN A 50 17.25 7.14 -12.93
C GLN A 50 16.38 7.65 -11.77
N ILE A 51 15.37 8.44 -12.09
CA ILE A 51 14.30 8.76 -11.14
C ILE A 51 13.54 7.48 -10.77
N GLU A 52 13.37 7.22 -9.47
CA GLU A 52 12.67 6.05 -8.89
C GLU A 52 11.36 6.45 -8.16
N LEU A 53 11.22 7.74 -7.83
CA LEU A 53 10.00 8.33 -7.28
C LEU A 53 9.85 9.77 -7.78
N VAL A 54 8.63 10.14 -8.14
CA VAL A 54 8.19 11.52 -8.31
C VAL A 54 7.14 11.79 -7.24
N GLN A 55 7.31 12.87 -6.47
CA GLN A 55 6.38 13.30 -5.45
C GLN A 55 5.59 14.51 -5.93
N ILE A 56 4.27 14.49 -5.78
CA ILE A 56 3.39 15.63 -6.05
C ILE A 56 2.48 15.84 -4.83
N ALA A 57 2.65 16.94 -4.13
CA ALA A 57 1.85 17.35 -2.99
C ALA A 57 0.81 18.39 -3.39
N THR A 58 -0.35 18.32 -2.75
CA THR A 58 -1.37 19.36 -2.78
C THR A 58 -1.53 19.95 -1.37
N PRO A 59 -2.11 21.15 -1.23
CA PRO A 59 -2.43 21.70 0.09
C PRO A 59 -3.34 20.78 0.90
N THR A 60 -4.44 20.32 0.28
CA THR A 60 -5.61 19.77 0.97
C THR A 60 -6.17 18.49 0.34
N ASP A 61 -5.44 17.82 -0.54
CA ASP A 61 -5.90 16.55 -1.14
C ASP A 61 -4.96 15.39 -0.86
N GLY A 62 -3.75 15.65 -0.35
CA GLY A 62 -2.75 14.64 -0.04
C GLY A 62 -1.43 14.80 -0.78
N VAL A 63 -0.56 13.82 -0.58
CA VAL A 63 0.68 13.65 -1.34
C VAL A 63 0.60 12.39 -2.20
N PHE A 64 0.96 12.53 -3.47
CA PHE A 64 0.99 11.47 -4.48
C PHE A 64 2.44 11.09 -4.74
N LEU A 65 2.78 9.82 -4.50
CA LEU A 65 4.10 9.23 -4.70
C LEU A 65 4.04 8.33 -5.93
N PHE A 66 4.44 8.86 -7.08
CA PHE A 66 4.49 8.15 -8.36
C PHE A 66 5.76 7.32 -8.46
N ARG A 67 5.61 6.01 -8.36
CA ARG A 67 6.68 5.02 -8.47
C ARG A 67 7.14 4.94 -9.92
N CYS A 68 8.42 5.17 -10.14
CA CYS A 68 9.03 5.21 -11.45
C CYS A 68 9.68 3.84 -11.72
N LEU A 69 9.02 3.01 -12.52
CA LEU A 69 9.49 1.65 -12.78
C LEU A 69 10.48 1.60 -13.97
N PRO A 70 11.54 0.78 -13.91
CA PRO A 70 12.55 0.73 -14.97
C PRO A 70 11.93 0.41 -16.34
N GLY A 71 12.14 1.31 -17.30
CA GLY A 71 11.70 1.14 -18.69
C GLY A 71 10.22 1.44 -18.94
N GLU A 72 9.46 1.84 -17.92
CA GLU A 72 8.11 2.37 -18.09
C GLU A 72 8.16 3.90 -18.30
N PRO A 73 7.22 4.50 -19.04
CA PRO A 73 7.10 5.96 -19.08
C PRO A 73 6.69 6.51 -17.70
N LEU A 74 6.88 7.82 -17.48
CA LEU A 74 6.30 8.46 -16.30
C LEU A 74 4.76 8.46 -16.40
N HIS A 75 4.09 8.34 -15.26
CA HIS A 75 2.63 8.41 -15.18
C HIS A 75 2.10 9.67 -15.90
N PRO A 76 1.04 9.56 -16.73
CA PRO A 76 0.61 10.65 -17.62
C PRO A 76 0.17 11.90 -16.86
N VAL A 77 -0.48 11.75 -15.70
CA VAL A 77 -0.88 12.90 -14.86
C VAL A 77 0.34 13.62 -14.28
N ALA A 78 1.34 12.87 -13.80
CA ALA A 78 2.57 13.46 -13.28
C ALA A 78 3.34 14.17 -14.41
N THR A 79 3.40 13.56 -15.59
CA THR A 79 3.99 14.15 -16.80
C THR A 79 3.28 15.46 -17.19
N SER A 80 1.94 15.46 -17.23
CA SER A 80 1.15 16.64 -17.53
C SER A 80 1.43 17.77 -16.53
N ILE A 81 1.44 17.48 -15.23
CA ILE A 81 1.66 18.49 -14.20
C ILE A 81 3.08 19.07 -14.28
N LEU A 82 4.09 18.22 -14.40
CA LEU A 82 5.49 18.66 -14.47
C LEU A 82 5.77 19.52 -15.69
N THR A 83 5.07 19.29 -16.80
CA THR A 83 5.29 20.02 -18.07
C THR A 83 4.36 21.21 -18.28
N ASP A 84 3.29 21.36 -17.48
CA ASP A 84 2.33 22.46 -17.63
C ASP A 84 2.88 23.77 -17.08
N TRP A 85 2.97 24.79 -17.94
CA TRP A 85 3.45 26.12 -17.59
C TRP A 85 2.52 26.88 -16.65
N ASN A 86 1.24 26.51 -16.59
CA ASN A 86 0.23 27.20 -15.79
C ASN A 86 0.12 26.67 -14.36
N ILE A 87 0.82 25.59 -14.05
CA ILE A 87 0.87 25.02 -12.70
C ILE A 87 2.21 25.41 -12.10
N THR A 88 2.21 26.15 -10.99
CA THR A 88 3.43 26.45 -10.24
C THR A 88 3.89 25.21 -9.47
N LYS A 89 5.11 24.75 -9.73
CA LYS A 89 5.76 23.65 -9.01
C LYS A 89 6.62 24.24 -7.90
N VAL A 90 6.21 24.05 -6.66
CA VAL A 90 6.93 24.48 -5.47
C VAL A 90 7.88 23.37 -5.04
N CYS A 91 9.16 23.68 -4.86
CA CYS A 91 10.19 22.70 -4.55
C CYS A 91 11.20 23.24 -3.52
N SER A 92 12.12 22.39 -3.06
CA SER A 92 13.19 22.79 -2.15
C SER A 92 14.55 22.31 -2.66
N GLY A 93 15.18 23.12 -3.52
CA GLY A 93 16.52 22.87 -4.06
C GLY A 93 16.54 22.10 -5.37
N TYR A 94 15.65 22.44 -6.30
CA TYR A 94 15.62 21.87 -7.65
C TYR A 94 16.77 22.45 -8.48
N ASP A 95 17.72 21.61 -8.88
CA ASP A 95 18.94 22.04 -9.57
C ASP A 95 19.13 21.40 -10.96
N ASN A 96 20.25 21.70 -11.61
CA ASN A 96 20.57 21.16 -12.94
C ASN A 96 20.76 19.62 -12.92
N GLY A 97 21.04 19.03 -11.76
CA GLY A 97 21.09 17.59 -11.55
C GLY A 97 19.70 16.96 -11.61
N ASP A 98 18.69 17.56 -10.96
CA ASP A 98 17.30 17.11 -11.07
C ASP A 98 16.78 17.22 -12.49
N CYS A 99 17.01 18.39 -13.12
CA CYS A 99 16.66 18.63 -14.52
C CYS A 99 17.30 17.59 -15.46
N ALA A 100 18.59 17.29 -15.26
CA ALA A 100 19.28 16.31 -16.10
C ALA A 100 18.74 14.88 -15.86
N ARG A 101 18.38 14.51 -14.62
CA ARG A 101 17.80 13.19 -14.34
C ARG A 101 16.42 13.02 -14.95
N LEU A 102 15.56 14.03 -14.88
CA LEU A 102 14.24 14.00 -15.54
C LEU A 102 14.38 13.89 -17.05
N TRP A 103 15.31 14.64 -17.65
CA TRP A 103 15.58 14.56 -19.08
C TRP A 103 16.15 13.20 -19.50
N GLU A 104 17.14 12.67 -18.77
CA GLU A 104 17.76 11.39 -19.09
C GLU A 104 16.82 10.21 -18.86
N THR A 105 15.96 10.26 -17.84
CA THR A 105 15.03 9.17 -17.52
C THR A 105 13.79 9.20 -18.42
N TYR A 106 13.21 10.38 -18.61
CA TYR A 106 11.88 10.52 -19.21
C TYR A 106 11.80 11.49 -20.40
N SER A 107 12.90 12.17 -20.75
CA SER A 107 12.89 13.26 -21.74
C SER A 107 11.89 14.36 -21.38
N ILE A 108 11.73 14.62 -20.07
CA ILE A 108 10.86 15.64 -19.51
C ILE A 108 11.70 16.83 -19.06
N GLU A 109 11.21 18.03 -19.34
CA GLU A 109 11.72 19.29 -18.81
C GLU A 109 10.62 20.00 -18.03
N VAL A 110 10.91 20.40 -16.79
CA VAL A 110 10.02 21.24 -16.00
C VAL A 110 10.27 22.70 -16.41
N PRO A 111 9.24 23.46 -16.86
CA PRO A 111 9.43 24.85 -17.26
C PRO A 111 9.94 25.71 -16.12
N ARG A 112 11.07 26.41 -16.32
CA ARG A 112 11.73 27.19 -15.26
C ARG A 112 10.85 28.30 -14.70
N GLU A 113 10.05 28.93 -15.54
CA GLU A 113 9.12 30.01 -15.19
C GLU A 113 7.96 29.53 -14.33
N SER A 114 7.70 28.21 -14.34
CA SER A 114 6.69 27.58 -13.51
C SER A 114 7.26 26.95 -12.24
N LEU A 115 8.57 27.05 -12.00
CA LEU A 115 9.22 26.55 -10.79
C LEU A 115 9.33 27.68 -9.75
N LEU A 116 8.87 27.40 -8.54
CA LEU A 116 9.12 28.20 -7.35
C LEU A 116 10.04 27.40 -6.42
N ASP A 117 11.33 27.72 -6.40
CA ASP A 117 12.29 27.06 -5.52
C ASP A 117 12.44 27.83 -4.20
N MET A 118 11.99 27.21 -3.11
CA MET A 118 12.03 27.80 -1.78
C MET A 118 13.45 28.03 -1.27
N HIS A 119 14.48 27.37 -1.81
CA HIS A 119 15.87 27.68 -1.48
C HIS A 119 16.30 29.08 -1.95
N ASP A 120 15.78 29.54 -3.09
CA ASP A 120 16.08 30.88 -3.59
C ASP A 120 15.32 31.92 -2.76
N GLU A 121 14.04 31.67 -2.46
CA GLU A 121 13.24 32.51 -1.54
C GLU A 121 13.86 32.64 -0.15
N ALA A 122 14.41 31.55 0.39
CA ALA A 122 15.10 31.54 1.67
C ALA A 122 16.43 32.32 1.63
N ARG A 123 17.15 32.24 0.50
CA ARG A 123 18.40 33.00 0.30
C ARG A 123 18.13 34.50 0.22
N ASP A 124 17.08 34.89 -0.50
CA ASP A 124 16.67 36.29 -0.66
C ASP A 124 16.18 36.88 0.67
N ARG A 125 15.55 36.06 1.53
CA ARG A 125 15.21 36.40 2.92
C ARG A 125 16.42 36.41 3.87
N GLY A 126 17.59 35.96 3.43
CA GLY A 126 18.82 35.98 4.24
C GLY A 126 18.94 34.88 5.29
N LEU A 127 18.20 33.77 5.14
CA LEU A 127 18.26 32.64 6.08
C LEU A 127 19.67 32.03 6.10
N GLN A 128 20.21 31.85 7.31
CA GLN A 128 21.50 31.18 7.51
C GLN A 128 21.42 29.67 7.23
N ARG A 129 20.24 29.07 7.39
CA ARG A 129 19.96 27.66 7.10
C ARG A 129 18.76 27.60 6.15
N TYR A 130 19.03 27.59 4.86
CA TYR A 130 18.02 27.68 3.80
C TYR A 130 17.60 26.31 3.21
N GLY A 131 18.09 25.19 3.78
CA GLY A 131 17.54 23.86 3.44
C GLY A 131 16.18 23.64 4.08
N LEU A 132 15.36 22.73 3.56
CA LEU A 132 13.97 22.47 4.02
C LEU A 132 13.80 22.48 5.54
N LYS A 133 14.68 21.79 6.28
CA LYS A 133 14.62 21.77 7.75
C LYS A 133 14.75 23.18 8.37
N GLY A 134 15.67 23.99 7.87
CA GLY A 134 15.89 25.34 8.37
C GLY A 134 14.74 26.28 8.00
N MET A 135 14.13 26.10 6.82
CA MET A 135 12.93 26.85 6.42
C MET A 135 11.72 26.49 7.28
N CYS A 136 11.47 25.20 7.52
CA CYS A 136 10.41 24.77 8.44
C CYS A 136 10.62 25.28 9.87
N GLU A 137 11.86 25.26 10.37
CA GLU A 137 12.19 25.79 11.69
C GLU A 137 11.93 27.31 11.79
N ASP A 138 12.10 28.06 10.70
CA ASP A 138 11.76 29.49 10.62
C ASP A 138 10.25 29.73 10.72
N CYS A 139 9.45 28.82 10.16
CA CYS A 139 7.99 28.81 10.30
C CYS A 139 7.49 28.19 11.63
N GLY A 140 8.38 27.79 12.54
CA GLY A 140 8.01 27.21 13.84
C GLY A 140 7.84 25.69 13.88
N TYR A 141 8.14 24.97 12.79
CA TYR A 141 8.05 23.50 12.72
C TYR A 141 9.39 22.82 12.95
N ALA A 142 9.39 21.81 13.82
CA ALA A 142 10.53 20.96 14.12
C ALA A 142 10.48 19.66 13.31
N ILE A 143 10.83 19.69 12.03
CA ILE A 143 10.79 18.49 11.18
C ILE A 143 12.03 17.59 11.37
N TYR A 144 11.80 16.26 11.32
CA TYR A 144 12.88 15.27 11.36
C TYR A 144 13.25 14.78 9.96
N LYS A 145 14.42 15.22 9.46
CA LYS A 145 15.05 14.69 8.23
C LYS A 145 16.31 13.89 8.58
N PRO A 146 16.21 12.58 8.80
CA PRO A 146 17.39 11.78 9.15
C PRO A 146 18.34 11.71 7.96
N LYS A 147 19.63 11.97 8.20
CA LYS A 147 20.70 11.63 7.26
C LYS A 147 20.92 10.11 7.29
N ASN A 148 19.95 9.34 6.79
CA ASN A 148 19.93 7.89 6.98
C ASN A 148 20.62 7.15 5.83
N PRO A 149 21.63 6.31 6.10
CA PRO A 149 22.18 5.39 5.11
C PRO A 149 21.24 4.22 4.71
N ASN A 150 19.94 4.31 5.02
CA ASN A 150 18.93 3.32 4.60
C ASN A 150 17.98 3.84 3.51
N PHE A 151 18.13 5.09 3.06
CA PHE A 151 17.40 5.66 1.91
C PHE A 151 18.15 5.47 0.58
N PHE A 152 18.90 4.37 0.46
CA PHE A 152 19.77 4.13 -0.70
C PHE A 152 19.08 3.35 -1.82
N TYR A 153 17.88 2.85 -1.57
CA TYR A 153 17.22 1.86 -2.41
C TYR A 153 15.74 2.24 -2.58
N TRP A 154 15.50 3.25 -3.39
CA TRP A 154 14.18 3.67 -3.85
C TRP A 154 13.66 2.76 -4.97
N SER A 155 14.52 2.04 -5.70
CA SER A 155 14.15 1.04 -6.72
C SER A 155 13.48 -0.23 -6.18
N ARG A 156 13.41 -0.41 -4.85
CA ARG A 156 12.82 -1.60 -4.22
C ARG A 156 11.37 -1.78 -4.62
N ASN A 157 10.92 -3.04 -4.73
CA ASN A 157 9.51 -3.37 -5.01
C ASN A 157 8.52 -2.71 -4.03
N PHE A 158 8.95 -2.40 -2.81
CA PHE A 158 8.14 -1.70 -1.81
C PHE A 158 8.99 -0.66 -1.05
N LEU A 159 8.40 0.51 -0.82
CA LEU A 159 8.98 1.56 0.00
C LEU A 159 8.72 1.29 1.49
N LYS A 160 9.73 1.51 2.33
CA LYS A 160 9.53 1.47 3.79
C LYS A 160 8.62 2.61 4.22
N LYS A 161 7.90 2.41 5.33
CA LYS A 161 7.10 3.48 5.99
C LYS A 161 7.89 4.77 6.21
N SER A 162 9.17 4.65 6.56
CA SER A 162 10.07 5.80 6.72
C SER A 162 10.42 6.50 5.40
N GLN A 163 10.53 5.77 4.29
CA GLN A 163 10.74 6.33 2.95
C GLN A 163 9.51 7.09 2.50
N ILE A 164 8.32 6.50 2.66
CA ILE A 164 7.03 7.11 2.32
C ILE A 164 6.84 8.44 3.06
N ARG A 165 7.05 8.43 4.39
CA ARG A 165 6.95 9.65 5.21
C ARG A 165 7.96 10.71 4.84
N TYR A 166 9.19 10.30 4.54
CA TYR A 166 10.24 11.22 4.12
C TYR A 166 9.89 11.89 2.79
N ALA A 167 9.54 11.10 1.77
CA ALA A 167 9.19 11.60 0.45
C ALA A 167 7.97 12.53 0.49
N ALA A 168 6.96 12.21 1.31
CA ALA A 168 5.79 13.07 1.45
C ALA A 168 6.08 14.40 2.16
N ALA A 169 6.91 14.38 3.19
CA ALA A 169 7.37 15.60 3.84
C ALA A 169 8.13 16.50 2.84
N ASP A 170 8.96 15.92 1.98
CA ASP A 170 9.83 16.69 1.08
C ASP A 170 9.08 17.42 -0.03
N ALA A 171 7.91 16.93 -0.44
CA ALA A 171 7.04 17.64 -1.38
C ALA A 171 6.03 18.58 -0.71
N TRP A 172 5.53 18.25 0.49
CA TRP A 172 4.45 19.05 1.12
C TRP A 172 4.96 20.24 1.94
N PHE A 173 6.03 20.09 2.73
CA PHE A 173 6.54 21.21 3.54
C PHE A 173 6.99 22.44 2.73
N PRO A 174 7.52 22.33 1.50
CA PRO A 174 7.77 23.51 0.67
C PRO A 174 6.50 24.33 0.39
N LEU A 175 5.33 23.71 0.20
CA LEU A 175 4.05 24.41 0.07
C LEU A 175 3.68 25.14 1.35
N LEU A 176 3.80 24.46 2.49
CA LEU A 176 3.50 25.06 3.79
C LEU A 176 4.35 26.30 4.04
N VAL A 177 5.66 26.20 3.80
CA VAL A 177 6.60 27.33 3.92
C VAL A 177 6.22 28.46 2.95
N ALA A 178 5.84 28.13 1.71
CA ALA A 178 5.42 29.12 0.73
C ALA A 178 4.17 29.90 1.18
N GLY A 179 3.23 29.24 1.84
CA GLY A 179 2.06 29.88 2.45
C GLY A 179 2.45 30.74 3.66
N TYR A 180 3.22 30.20 4.60
CA TYR A 180 3.68 30.94 5.79
C TYR A 180 4.50 32.20 5.47
N TRP A 181 5.22 32.19 4.35
CA TRP A 181 6.03 33.32 3.90
C TRP A 181 5.28 34.24 2.93
N ASP A 182 3.98 34.03 2.74
CA ASP A 182 3.11 34.77 1.82
C ASP A 182 3.67 34.82 0.38
N VAL A 183 4.41 33.79 -0.03
CA VAL A 183 4.93 33.64 -1.40
C VAL A 183 3.82 33.16 -2.33
N LEU A 184 2.93 32.31 -1.80
CA LEU A 184 1.71 31.88 -2.46
C LEU A 184 0.51 32.19 -1.58
N ASP A 185 -0.61 32.51 -2.22
CA ASP A 185 -1.91 32.70 -1.57
C ASP A 185 -2.49 31.34 -1.17
N LEU A 186 -1.99 30.81 -0.05
CA LEU A 186 -2.36 29.54 0.54
C LEU A 186 -3.04 29.80 1.89
N ASP A 187 -4.18 29.17 2.12
CA ASP A 187 -4.79 29.13 3.45
C ASP A 187 -4.02 28.13 4.31
N VAL A 188 -3.07 28.66 5.07
CA VAL A 188 -2.20 27.87 5.94
C VAL A 188 -3.00 27.18 7.04
N ASP A 189 -4.00 27.86 7.61
CA ASP A 189 -4.86 27.28 8.65
C ASP A 189 -5.64 26.10 8.07
N GLU A 190 -6.20 26.22 6.86
CA GLU A 190 -6.87 25.11 6.17
C GLU A 190 -5.93 23.93 5.89
N MET A 191 -4.70 24.20 5.48
CA MET A 191 -3.69 23.16 5.25
C MET A 191 -3.33 22.40 6.53
N GLU A 192 -3.15 23.13 7.64
CA GLU A 192 -2.84 22.55 8.95
C GLU A 192 -4.02 21.77 9.52
N ASP A 193 -5.23 22.34 9.48
CA ASP A 193 -6.46 21.68 9.90
C ASP A 193 -6.66 20.39 9.10
N TYR A 194 -6.50 20.45 7.78
CA TYR A 194 -6.60 19.29 6.90
C TYR A 194 -5.67 18.16 7.33
N VAL A 195 -4.38 18.42 7.57
CA VAL A 195 -3.45 17.35 7.99
C VAL A 195 -3.69 16.91 9.45
N SER A 196 -4.23 17.79 10.30
CA SER A 196 -4.54 17.49 11.69
C SER A 196 -5.73 16.53 11.83
N ASP A 197 -6.71 16.61 10.92
CA ASP A 197 -7.88 15.72 10.87
C ASP A 197 -7.48 14.26 10.61
N PHE A 198 -6.34 14.03 9.97
CA PHE A 198 -5.76 12.70 9.76
C PHE A 198 -4.77 12.30 10.86
N TRP A 199 -4.47 13.20 11.81
CA TRP A 199 -3.46 13.03 12.85
C TRP A 199 -4.03 12.44 14.16
N VAL A 200 -4.49 11.20 14.10
CA VAL A 200 -4.89 10.45 15.31
C VAL A 200 -3.66 9.72 15.89
N GLY A 201 -2.84 10.45 16.65
CA GLY A 201 -1.75 9.93 17.48
C GLY A 201 -0.76 8.98 16.81
N SER A 202 0.41 9.47 16.34
CA SER A 202 1.58 8.67 15.89
C SER A 202 1.40 7.63 14.75
N HIS A 203 0.17 7.38 14.27
CA HIS A 203 -0.14 6.46 13.18
C HIS A 203 -0.15 7.18 11.83
N LEU A 204 0.19 6.48 10.75
CA LEU A 204 0.27 7.01 9.38
C LEU A 204 -0.95 6.53 8.61
N VAL A 205 -1.64 7.43 7.92
CA VAL A 205 -2.66 7.08 6.93
C VAL A 205 -1.97 7.00 5.55
N VAL A 206 -1.48 5.81 5.18
CA VAL A 206 -1.05 5.54 3.79
C VAL A 206 -2.25 4.99 3.05
N ILE A 207 -2.67 5.67 1.99
CA ILE A 207 -3.84 5.29 1.20
C ILE A 207 -3.36 4.70 -0.13
N LEU A 208 -3.54 3.40 -0.32
CA LEU A 208 -3.32 2.71 -1.60
C LEU A 208 -4.72 2.50 -2.23
N PHE A 209 -5.01 3.08 -3.40
CA PHE A 209 -6.38 3.34 -3.93
C PHE A 209 -6.81 2.40 -5.10
N PRO A 210 -7.97 2.54 -5.82
CA PRO A 210 -8.96 3.65 -5.88
C PRO A 210 -10.49 3.29 -6.05
N SER A 211 -11.34 4.24 -5.68
CA SER A 211 -12.51 4.81 -6.41
C SER A 211 -13.49 5.40 -5.39
N LEU A 212 -14.24 6.45 -5.76
CA LEU A 212 -15.21 7.20 -4.94
C LEU A 212 -16.13 6.34 -4.05
N THR A 213 -15.60 5.84 -2.94
CA THR A 213 -16.20 5.23 -1.75
C THR A 213 -15.04 5.10 -0.76
N MET A 214 -15.19 5.59 0.47
CA MET A 214 -14.31 5.47 1.66
C MET A 214 -13.01 4.64 1.48
N ALA A 215 -11.84 5.11 1.93
CA ALA A 215 -10.55 4.41 1.84
C ALA A 215 -10.65 2.86 1.89
N THR A 216 -10.08 2.15 0.90
CA THR A 216 -10.24 0.70 0.82
C THR A 216 -9.15 -0.06 1.56
N ASP A 217 -9.54 -0.91 2.50
CA ASP A 217 -8.61 -1.74 3.25
C ASP A 217 -8.08 -2.90 2.39
N THR A 218 -6.75 -3.00 2.31
CA THR A 218 -6.02 -4.08 1.62
C THR A 218 -4.91 -4.62 2.50
N TYR A 219 -4.48 -5.85 2.26
CA TYR A 219 -3.31 -6.40 2.92
C TYR A 219 -2.03 -5.67 2.46
N ALA A 220 -1.24 -5.19 3.42
CA ALA A 220 -0.02 -4.39 3.18
C ALA A 220 1.28 -5.03 3.71
N GLY A 221 1.21 -6.26 4.22
CA GLY A 221 2.40 -6.97 4.72
C GLY A 221 3.17 -7.69 3.62
N GLU A 222 4.18 -8.48 4.01
CA GLU A 222 4.99 -9.25 3.05
C GLU A 222 4.14 -10.29 2.31
N ILE A 223 4.42 -10.45 1.01
CA ILE A 223 3.79 -11.43 0.13
C ILE A 223 4.90 -12.25 -0.55
N HIS A 224 4.88 -13.56 -0.34
CA HIS A 224 5.80 -14.51 -0.96
C HIS A 224 5.08 -15.27 -2.07
N ILE A 225 5.68 -15.34 -3.26
CA ILE A 225 5.17 -16.16 -4.36
C ILE A 225 5.96 -17.45 -4.37
N ILE A 226 5.26 -18.58 -4.28
CA ILE A 226 5.85 -19.92 -4.22
C ILE A 226 5.57 -20.64 -5.53
N ASP A 227 6.62 -20.91 -6.29
CA ASP A 227 6.57 -21.37 -7.67
C ASP A 227 6.83 -22.88 -7.77
N GLY A 228 5.82 -23.66 -7.36
CA GLY A 228 5.81 -25.11 -7.51
C GLY A 228 6.19 -25.87 -6.24
N PRO A 229 6.37 -27.20 -6.34
CA PRO A 229 6.41 -28.07 -5.17
C PRO A 229 7.73 -28.08 -4.39
N ASP A 230 8.82 -27.56 -4.94
CA ASP A 230 10.15 -27.56 -4.31
C ASP A 230 10.62 -26.17 -3.86
N ASP A 231 9.81 -25.12 -4.13
CA ASP A 231 10.19 -23.73 -3.89
C ASP A 231 10.01 -23.31 -2.42
N ASP A 232 10.95 -22.52 -1.89
CA ASP A 232 10.90 -21.90 -0.56
C ASP A 232 10.49 -22.86 0.59
N TYR A 233 10.92 -24.13 0.50
CA TYR A 233 10.54 -25.19 1.45
C TYR A 233 10.75 -24.81 2.92
N TYR A 234 11.91 -24.24 3.26
CA TYR A 234 12.25 -23.88 4.64
C TYR A 234 11.40 -22.72 5.16
N LEU A 235 11.17 -21.69 4.33
CA LEU A 235 10.26 -20.58 4.65
C LEU A 235 8.86 -21.13 4.94
N CYS A 236 8.34 -21.96 4.03
CA CYS A 236 7.02 -22.57 4.19
C CYS A 236 6.95 -23.39 5.49
N ARG A 237 7.94 -24.25 5.74
CA ARG A 237 7.98 -25.14 6.92
C ARG A 237 7.96 -24.33 8.22
N ASP A 238 8.77 -23.28 8.28
CA ASP A 238 8.94 -22.49 9.50
C ASP A 238 7.71 -21.60 9.76
N THR A 239 6.93 -21.31 8.72
CA THR A 239 5.76 -20.43 8.76
C THR A 239 4.44 -21.19 8.99
N LEU A 240 4.14 -22.20 8.17
CA LEU A 240 2.77 -22.73 8.03
C LEU A 240 2.26 -23.61 9.18
N PHE A 241 3.14 -24.12 10.04
CA PHE A 241 2.75 -25.05 11.11
C PHE A 241 2.63 -24.42 12.50
N ARG A 242 3.03 -23.15 12.64
CA ARG A 242 3.14 -22.51 13.95
C ARG A 242 1.91 -21.69 14.34
N GLU A 243 1.04 -21.41 13.38
CA GLU A 243 0.06 -20.33 13.48
C GLU A 243 -1.31 -20.72 12.90
N PRO A 244 -2.40 -20.08 13.33
CA PRO A 244 -3.64 -20.13 12.58
C PRO A 244 -3.43 -19.51 11.19
N LEU A 245 -4.03 -20.12 10.17
CA LEU A 245 -3.87 -19.72 8.78
C LEU A 245 -5.16 -19.07 8.26
N GLY A 246 -5.05 -18.04 7.44
CA GLY A 246 -6.13 -17.61 6.55
C GLY A 246 -5.92 -18.26 5.19
N ILE A 247 -6.97 -18.80 4.56
CA ILE A 247 -6.83 -19.44 3.25
C ILE A 247 -7.94 -19.02 2.30
N ASP A 248 -7.59 -18.95 1.02
CA ASP A 248 -8.51 -18.85 -0.10
C ASP A 248 -7.94 -19.57 -1.34
N PHE A 249 -8.74 -19.69 -2.40
CA PHE A 249 -8.37 -20.40 -3.62
C PHE A 249 -8.83 -19.64 -4.88
N GLU A 250 -7.99 -19.63 -5.91
CA GLU A 250 -8.33 -19.04 -7.21
C GLU A 250 -8.05 -19.99 -8.37
N TRP A 251 -8.90 -19.93 -9.40
CA TRP A 251 -8.81 -20.73 -10.63
C TRP A 251 -9.26 -19.91 -11.84
N ASN A 252 -8.76 -20.26 -13.03
CA ASN A 252 -9.14 -19.57 -14.27
C ASN A 252 -10.66 -19.55 -14.46
N ARG A 253 -11.20 -18.47 -15.03
CA ARG A 253 -12.64 -18.32 -15.28
C ARG A 253 -13.17 -19.52 -16.08
N GLU A 254 -14.30 -20.07 -15.63
CA GLU A 254 -14.97 -21.18 -16.29
C GLU A 254 -16.11 -20.69 -17.19
N PHE A 255 -16.14 -21.18 -18.43
CA PHE A 255 -17.32 -21.12 -19.29
C PHE A 255 -18.20 -22.37 -19.10
N LYS A 256 -19.42 -22.37 -19.64
CA LYS A 256 -20.38 -23.47 -19.47
C LYS A 256 -19.76 -24.82 -19.87
N GLY A 257 -19.69 -25.74 -18.91
CA GLY A 257 -19.13 -27.08 -19.10
C GLY A 257 -17.63 -27.22 -18.84
N GLN A 258 -16.94 -26.14 -18.46
CA GLN A 258 -15.53 -26.18 -18.05
C GLN A 258 -15.41 -26.39 -16.53
N ASN A 259 -14.34 -27.06 -16.12
CA ASN A 259 -13.93 -27.22 -14.72
C ASN A 259 -12.42 -26.98 -14.63
N ASN A 260 -12.02 -25.74 -14.42
CA ASN A 260 -10.62 -25.36 -14.34
C ASN A 260 -10.05 -25.75 -12.97
N PRO A 261 -8.85 -26.35 -12.91
CA PRO A 261 -8.22 -26.71 -11.64
C PRO A 261 -7.83 -25.44 -10.86
N ILE A 262 -7.58 -25.61 -9.57
CA ILE A 262 -6.98 -24.57 -8.72
C ILE A 262 -5.66 -24.14 -9.36
N ALA A 263 -5.51 -22.83 -9.54
CA ALA A 263 -4.32 -22.20 -10.13
C ALA A 263 -3.50 -21.44 -9.09
N LEU A 264 -4.11 -21.06 -7.96
CA LEU A 264 -3.46 -20.35 -6.87
C LEU A 264 -4.09 -20.77 -5.55
N ILE A 265 -3.27 -21.12 -4.56
CA ILE A 265 -3.68 -21.24 -3.16
C ILE A 265 -3.06 -20.09 -2.38
N GLN A 266 -3.87 -19.34 -1.65
CA GLN A 266 -3.41 -18.26 -0.79
C GLN A 266 -3.38 -18.72 0.66
N ILE A 267 -2.29 -18.45 1.36
CA ILE A 267 -2.16 -18.78 2.78
C ILE A 267 -1.59 -17.57 3.53
N ALA A 268 -2.44 -16.91 4.31
CA ALA A 268 -2.07 -15.82 5.21
C ALA A 268 -1.63 -16.37 6.57
N THR A 269 -0.56 -15.78 7.10
CA THR A 269 -0.06 -16.05 8.44
C THR A 269 0.02 -14.76 9.26
N PRO A 270 -0.19 -14.83 10.58
CA PRO A 270 -0.05 -13.68 11.47
C PRO A 270 1.33 -13.00 11.43
N THR A 271 2.44 -13.75 11.30
CA THR A 271 3.80 -13.21 11.52
C THR A 271 4.68 -13.13 10.28
N ASN A 272 4.47 -14.00 9.29
CA ASN A 272 5.32 -14.13 8.10
C ASN A 272 4.60 -13.70 6.81
N GLY A 273 3.46 -13.03 6.96
CA GLY A 273 2.69 -12.50 5.86
C GLY A 273 1.95 -13.55 5.04
N VAL A 274 1.76 -13.29 3.74
CA VAL A 274 0.94 -14.12 2.85
C VAL A 274 1.83 -14.89 1.87
N LEU A 275 1.60 -16.20 1.78
CA LEU A 275 2.21 -17.07 0.79
C LEU A 275 1.20 -17.38 -0.32
N LEU A 276 1.59 -17.13 -1.57
CA LEU A 276 0.81 -17.36 -2.78
C LEU A 276 1.41 -18.55 -3.54
N PHE A 277 0.84 -19.74 -3.36
CA PHE A 277 1.28 -20.96 -4.01
C PHE A 277 0.70 -21.07 -5.42
N ARG A 278 1.52 -20.84 -6.44
CA ARG A 278 1.10 -21.06 -7.83
C ARG A 278 0.99 -22.55 -8.11
N CYS A 279 -0.13 -22.96 -8.70
CA CYS A 279 -0.43 -24.37 -8.95
C CYS A 279 -0.43 -24.66 -10.45
N THR A 280 0.39 -25.63 -10.86
CA THR A 280 0.42 -26.12 -12.23
C THR A 280 -0.47 -27.37 -12.35
N PRO A 281 -1.38 -27.44 -13.33
CA PRO A 281 -2.19 -28.63 -13.54
C PRO A 281 -1.34 -29.90 -13.75
N GLY A 282 -1.63 -30.96 -12.98
CA GLY A 282 -0.92 -32.23 -13.05
C GLY A 282 0.32 -32.32 -12.16
N GLU A 283 0.77 -31.22 -11.55
CA GLU A 283 1.79 -31.22 -10.51
C GLU A 283 1.16 -31.41 -9.12
N GLY A 284 1.94 -31.98 -8.20
CA GLY A 284 1.54 -32.07 -6.80
C GLY A 284 1.56 -30.69 -6.12
N LEU A 285 0.73 -30.53 -5.10
CA LEU A 285 0.81 -29.36 -4.22
C LEU A 285 2.14 -29.35 -3.46
N HIS A 286 2.70 -28.15 -3.21
CA HIS A 286 3.86 -27.98 -2.34
C HIS A 286 3.66 -28.76 -1.02
N PRO A 287 4.59 -29.66 -0.65
CA PRO A 287 4.36 -30.67 0.38
C PRO A 287 4.07 -30.05 1.74
N VAL A 288 4.71 -28.92 2.08
CA VAL A 288 4.42 -28.19 3.32
C VAL A 288 3.00 -27.59 3.29
N ALA A 289 2.56 -27.03 2.16
CA ALA A 289 1.21 -26.49 2.04
C ALA A 289 0.16 -27.60 2.13
N ARG A 290 0.42 -28.74 1.49
CA ARG A 290 -0.41 -29.95 1.59
C ARG A 290 -0.56 -30.41 3.03
N ASP A 291 0.55 -30.56 3.73
CA ASP A 291 0.57 -31.05 5.11
C ASP A 291 -0.08 -30.02 6.06
N ALA A 292 0.13 -28.71 5.84
CA ALA A 292 -0.52 -27.64 6.59
C ALA A 292 -2.04 -27.65 6.40
N LEU A 293 -2.52 -27.72 5.15
CA LEU A 293 -3.95 -27.75 4.82
C LEU A 293 -4.65 -29.00 5.39
N THR A 294 -3.98 -30.15 5.37
CA THR A 294 -4.53 -31.43 5.86
C THR A 294 -4.35 -31.66 7.36
N CYS A 295 -3.59 -30.80 8.06
CA CYS A 295 -3.39 -30.91 9.51
C CYS A 295 -4.71 -30.68 10.29
N PRO A 296 -5.22 -31.64 11.07
CA PRO A 296 -6.50 -31.47 11.77
C PRO A 296 -6.44 -30.47 12.94
N ASN A 297 -5.24 -30.17 13.45
CA ASN A 297 -5.05 -29.35 14.64
C ASN A 297 -4.74 -27.89 14.33
N GLY A 298 -4.19 -27.57 13.15
CA GLY A 298 -3.95 -26.18 12.74
C GLY A 298 -5.24 -25.54 12.26
N LYS A 299 -5.63 -24.37 12.78
CA LYS A 299 -6.86 -23.68 12.37
C LYS A 299 -6.70 -22.99 11.01
N LYS A 300 -7.73 -23.10 10.16
CA LYS A 300 -7.81 -22.43 8.85
C LYS A 300 -9.06 -21.56 8.78
N ALA A 301 -8.86 -20.26 8.84
CA ALA A 301 -9.91 -19.28 8.60
C ALA A 301 -10.19 -19.15 7.10
N VAL A 302 -11.47 -19.18 6.75
CA VAL A 302 -11.98 -19.08 5.36
C VAL A 302 -13.23 -18.23 5.35
N CYS A 303 -13.60 -17.68 4.19
CA CYS A 303 -14.90 -17.04 4.01
C CYS A 303 -15.66 -17.70 2.86
N GLY A 304 -16.57 -18.62 3.18
CA GLY A 304 -17.49 -19.20 2.19
C GLY A 304 -17.04 -20.55 1.62
N PHE A 305 -16.21 -21.30 2.34
CA PHE A 305 -15.72 -22.62 1.89
C PHE A 305 -16.87 -23.63 1.75
N ASP A 306 -17.09 -24.10 0.53
CA ASP A 306 -18.26 -24.89 0.15
C ASP A 306 -17.91 -26.24 -0.53
N SER A 307 -18.91 -26.91 -1.12
CA SER A 307 -18.72 -28.20 -1.80
C SER A 307 -17.89 -28.09 -3.09
N ARG A 308 -17.89 -26.94 -3.75
CA ARG A 308 -17.11 -26.69 -4.97
C ARG A 308 -15.63 -26.61 -4.64
N ASP A 309 -15.26 -25.90 -3.58
CA ASP A 309 -13.86 -25.81 -3.14
C ASP A 309 -13.31 -27.19 -2.77
N LYS A 310 -14.09 -27.96 -1.99
CA LYS A 310 -13.76 -29.36 -1.63
C LYS A 310 -13.54 -30.22 -2.87
N LYS A 311 -14.45 -30.15 -3.84
CA LYS A 311 -14.36 -30.93 -5.07
C LYS A 311 -13.09 -30.53 -5.84
N LYS A 312 -12.79 -29.25 -5.95
CA LYS A 312 -11.60 -28.75 -6.65
C LYS A 312 -10.30 -29.16 -5.98
N LEU A 313 -10.20 -29.10 -4.66
CA LEU A 313 -9.04 -29.58 -3.90
C LEU A 313 -8.81 -31.09 -4.09
N MET A 314 -9.90 -31.86 -4.05
CA MET A 314 -9.85 -33.31 -4.28
C MET A 314 -9.43 -33.64 -5.73
N GLU A 315 -9.99 -32.96 -6.72
CA GLU A 315 -9.66 -33.18 -8.14
C GLU A 315 -8.25 -32.70 -8.50
N ALA A 316 -7.79 -31.57 -7.95
CA ALA A 316 -6.49 -31.01 -8.27
C ALA A 316 -5.34 -31.70 -7.52
N PHE A 317 -5.53 -32.05 -6.24
CA PHE A 317 -4.44 -32.49 -5.37
C PHE A 317 -4.74 -33.74 -4.55
N GLY A 318 -5.95 -34.30 -4.64
CA GLY A 318 -6.34 -35.48 -3.85
C GLY A 318 -6.42 -35.22 -2.35
N ILE A 319 -6.67 -33.97 -1.93
CA ILE A 319 -6.71 -33.58 -0.51
C ILE A 319 -8.09 -33.10 -0.07
N GLU A 320 -8.35 -33.29 1.22
CA GLU A 320 -9.49 -32.71 1.92
C GLU A 320 -8.98 -31.94 3.15
N ILE A 321 -9.52 -30.75 3.38
CA ILE A 321 -9.26 -29.99 4.61
C ILE A 321 -10.16 -30.54 5.72
N PRO A 322 -9.60 -31.00 6.86
CA PRO A 322 -10.40 -31.57 7.95
C PRO A 322 -11.45 -30.56 8.44
N PRO A 323 -12.75 -30.90 8.49
CA PRO A 323 -13.81 -29.96 8.88
C PRO A 323 -13.61 -29.29 10.24
N GLN A 324 -13.01 -30.01 11.21
CA GLN A 324 -12.71 -29.50 12.56
C GLN A 324 -11.60 -28.45 12.59
N SER A 325 -10.78 -28.40 11.54
CA SER A 325 -9.71 -27.42 11.38
C SER A 325 -10.20 -26.12 10.74
N LEU A 326 -11.34 -26.14 10.06
CA LEU A 326 -11.93 -24.99 9.37
C LEU A 326 -12.68 -24.05 10.31
N VAL A 327 -12.42 -22.76 10.15
CA VAL A 327 -13.12 -21.64 10.78
C VAL A 327 -13.73 -20.78 9.67
N ASP A 328 -14.95 -21.13 9.27
CA ASP A 328 -15.64 -20.40 8.21
C ASP A 328 -16.37 -19.18 8.76
N VAL A 329 -15.79 -18.00 8.56
CA VAL A 329 -16.31 -16.74 9.09
C VAL A 329 -17.66 -16.37 8.47
N SER A 330 -17.95 -16.84 7.25
CA SER A 330 -19.27 -16.63 6.63
C SER A 330 -20.39 -17.39 7.36
N LYS A 331 -20.10 -18.62 7.79
CA LYS A 331 -21.04 -19.44 8.59
C LYS A 331 -21.19 -18.90 10.00
N VAL A 332 -20.11 -18.35 10.58
CA VAL A 332 -20.19 -17.67 11.89
C VAL A 332 -21.03 -16.41 11.79
N ALA A 333 -20.81 -15.56 10.77
CA ALA A 333 -21.62 -14.38 10.48
C ALA A 333 -23.11 -14.72 10.37
N GLN A 334 -23.44 -15.79 9.64
CA GLN A 334 -24.81 -16.28 9.51
C GLN A 334 -25.42 -16.65 10.87
N ARG A 335 -24.68 -17.40 11.70
CA ARG A 335 -25.13 -17.77 13.06
C ARG A 335 -25.29 -16.57 13.98
N ARG A 336 -24.53 -15.49 13.74
CA ARG A 336 -24.65 -14.21 14.44
C ARG A 336 -25.76 -13.31 13.89
N GLY A 337 -26.55 -13.78 12.92
CA GLY A 337 -27.71 -13.07 12.40
C GLY A 337 -27.41 -12.08 11.27
N MET A 338 -26.20 -12.10 10.69
CA MET A 338 -25.88 -11.20 9.58
C MET A 338 -26.61 -11.59 8.30
N HIS A 339 -27.29 -10.62 7.67
CA HIS A 339 -28.00 -10.83 6.41
C HIS A 339 -27.09 -11.06 5.20
N LYS A 340 -25.91 -10.42 5.18
CA LYS A 340 -24.90 -10.57 4.14
C LYS A 340 -23.62 -11.16 4.76
N THR A 341 -23.21 -12.34 4.29
CA THR A 341 -22.12 -13.12 4.88
C THR A 341 -20.90 -13.26 3.95
N GLY A 342 -20.88 -12.53 2.83
CA GLY A 342 -19.69 -12.44 1.99
C GLY A 342 -18.59 -11.62 2.66
N LEU A 343 -17.33 -11.90 2.33
CA LEU A 343 -16.16 -11.30 2.98
C LEU A 343 -16.25 -9.78 3.06
N LYS A 344 -16.58 -9.10 1.95
CA LYS A 344 -16.74 -7.63 1.92
C LYS A 344 -17.82 -7.11 2.88
N ALA A 345 -18.91 -7.85 3.05
CA ALA A 345 -19.98 -7.45 3.95
C ALA A 345 -19.56 -7.63 5.42
N ILE A 346 -18.83 -8.70 5.73
CA ILE A 346 -18.32 -8.96 7.07
C ILE A 346 -17.26 -7.94 7.45
N CYS A 347 -16.30 -7.66 6.56
CA CYS A 347 -15.28 -6.65 6.78
C CYS A 347 -15.90 -5.28 7.08
N ARG A 348 -16.92 -4.88 6.32
CA ARG A 348 -17.62 -3.60 6.55
C ARG A 348 -18.30 -3.50 7.90
N GLU A 349 -18.86 -4.61 8.41
CA GLU A 349 -19.44 -4.64 9.76
C GLU A 349 -18.37 -4.42 10.85
N LEU A 350 -17.12 -4.82 10.57
CA LEU A 350 -15.96 -4.59 11.45
C LEU A 350 -15.25 -3.25 11.18
N GLY A 351 -15.84 -2.37 10.37
CA GLY A 351 -15.28 -1.07 10.04
C GLY A 351 -14.23 -1.09 8.93
N PHE A 352 -13.99 -2.22 8.27
CA PHE A 352 -13.08 -2.32 7.13
C PHE A 352 -13.82 -2.16 5.80
N ASN A 353 -13.36 -1.28 4.92
CA ASN A 353 -13.87 -1.18 3.56
C ASN A 353 -12.99 -1.92 2.55
N ILE A 354 -13.08 -3.25 2.48
CA ILE A 354 -12.23 -3.97 1.53
C ILE A 354 -12.68 -3.78 0.06
N PHE A 355 -11.71 -3.57 -0.83
CA PHE A 355 -11.95 -3.52 -2.26
C PHE A 355 -12.03 -4.94 -2.83
N LYS A 356 -13.22 -5.34 -3.29
CA LYS A 356 -13.41 -6.50 -4.16
C LYS A 356 -13.86 -6.03 -5.53
N PRO A 357 -12.93 -5.85 -6.48
CA PRO A 357 -13.27 -5.36 -7.80
C PRO A 357 -14.04 -6.40 -8.60
N ASN A 358 -15.01 -5.93 -9.39
CA ASN A 358 -15.60 -6.71 -10.47
C ASN A 358 -14.74 -6.57 -11.74
N TYR A 359 -13.46 -6.96 -11.71
CA TYR A 359 -12.61 -6.79 -12.89
C TYR A 359 -12.99 -7.80 -13.99
N PRO A 360 -13.22 -7.36 -15.23
CA PRO A 360 -13.41 -8.25 -16.40
C PRO A 360 -12.12 -8.98 -16.83
N ASN A 361 -11.02 -8.88 -16.06
CA ASN A 361 -9.71 -9.46 -16.37
C ASN A 361 -9.17 -10.41 -15.29
N PHE A 362 -9.90 -10.65 -14.19
CA PHE A 362 -9.55 -11.65 -13.15
C PHE A 362 -9.97 -13.06 -13.61
N HIS A 363 -9.48 -13.45 -14.77
CA HIS A 363 -9.90 -14.66 -15.45
C HIS A 363 -8.76 -15.63 -15.70
N GLN A 364 -7.52 -15.15 -15.61
CA GLN A 364 -6.30 -15.92 -15.85
C GLN A 364 -5.41 -15.91 -14.60
N TRP A 365 -5.55 -16.93 -13.77
CA TRP A 365 -4.80 -17.17 -12.54
C TRP A 365 -3.63 -18.15 -12.72
N SER A 366 -3.65 -18.99 -13.75
CA SER A 366 -2.55 -19.94 -14.03
C SER A 366 -1.37 -19.31 -14.79
N GLY A 367 -1.46 -18.03 -15.15
CA GLY A 367 -0.39 -17.28 -15.82
C GLY A 367 0.50 -16.51 -14.85
N ARG A 368 1.32 -15.60 -15.38
CA ARG A 368 2.02 -14.61 -14.55
C ARG A 368 0.99 -13.70 -13.89
N LEU A 369 1.02 -13.64 -12.56
CA LEU A 369 0.08 -12.81 -11.79
C LEU A 369 0.44 -11.33 -11.93
N ARG A 370 -0.59 -10.50 -12.13
CA ARG A 370 -0.48 -9.03 -12.06
C ARG A 370 -0.40 -8.59 -10.59
N LYS A 371 0.17 -7.41 -10.33
CA LYS A 371 0.20 -6.81 -8.98
C LYS A 371 -1.20 -6.74 -8.35
N SER A 372 -2.22 -6.37 -9.12
CA SER A 372 -3.61 -6.33 -8.65
C SER A 372 -4.16 -7.70 -8.25
N GLN A 373 -3.81 -8.76 -8.99
CA GLN A 373 -4.16 -10.15 -8.62
C GLN A 373 -3.44 -10.59 -7.35
N ILE A 374 -2.16 -10.23 -7.20
CA ILE A 374 -1.37 -10.51 -5.99
C ILE A 374 -1.99 -9.83 -4.76
N ARG A 375 -2.32 -8.53 -4.86
CA ARG A 375 -2.93 -7.75 -3.76
C ARG A 375 -4.31 -8.28 -3.37
N TYR A 376 -5.15 -8.58 -4.36
CA TYR A 376 -6.45 -9.17 -4.14
C TYR A 376 -6.34 -10.54 -3.44
N ALA A 377 -5.50 -11.43 -3.99
CA ALA A 377 -5.32 -12.78 -3.47
C ALA A 377 -4.79 -12.76 -2.03
N ALA A 378 -3.86 -11.85 -1.73
CA ALA A 378 -3.35 -11.69 -0.37
C ALA A 378 -4.41 -11.18 0.61
N SER A 379 -5.22 -10.20 0.19
CA SER A 379 -6.33 -9.69 1.00
C SER A 379 -7.38 -10.77 1.27
N ASP A 380 -7.69 -11.60 0.27
CA ASP A 380 -8.73 -12.63 0.37
C ASP A 380 -8.37 -13.79 1.31
N ALA A 381 -7.08 -14.05 1.53
CA ALA A 381 -6.64 -14.93 2.62
C ALA A 381 -6.49 -14.20 3.97
N TRP A 382 -6.03 -12.93 3.97
CA TRP A 382 -5.75 -12.19 5.20
C TRP A 382 -7.01 -11.83 5.99
N PHE A 383 -8.04 -11.26 5.33
CA PHE A 383 -9.22 -10.78 6.04
C PHE A 383 -10.03 -11.88 6.76
N PRO A 384 -10.21 -13.09 6.21
CA PRO A 384 -10.80 -14.20 6.98
C PRO A 384 -10.04 -14.50 8.28
N LEU A 385 -8.70 -14.48 8.25
CA LEU A 385 -7.87 -14.69 9.44
C LEU A 385 -8.04 -13.57 10.46
N LEU A 386 -8.04 -12.32 10.00
CA LEU A 386 -8.27 -11.15 10.85
C LEU A 386 -9.66 -11.21 11.51
N ILE A 387 -10.71 -11.48 10.74
CA ILE A 387 -12.07 -11.65 11.25
C ILE A 387 -12.13 -12.77 12.29
N ALA A 388 -11.49 -13.92 12.02
CA ALA A 388 -11.46 -15.03 12.95
C ALA A 388 -10.81 -14.66 14.29
N ALA A 389 -9.75 -13.86 14.25
CA ALA A 389 -9.06 -13.36 15.44
C ALA A 389 -9.90 -12.34 16.21
N GLU A 390 -10.45 -11.33 15.53
CA GLU A 390 -11.34 -10.33 16.14
C GLU A 390 -12.59 -10.95 16.78
N TRP A 391 -13.00 -12.13 16.29
CA TRP A 391 -14.11 -12.89 16.85
C TRP A 391 -13.72 -13.95 17.89
N GLY A 392 -12.44 -14.04 18.25
CA GLY A 392 -11.93 -15.00 19.23
C GLY A 392 -12.04 -16.47 18.77
N LEU A 393 -12.07 -16.71 17.46
CA LEU A 393 -12.17 -18.05 16.87
C LEU A 393 -10.79 -18.69 16.64
N THR A 394 -9.75 -17.87 16.62
CA THR A 394 -8.34 -18.25 16.55
C THR A 394 -7.55 -17.44 17.58
N ASP A 395 -6.52 -18.04 18.17
CA ASP A 395 -5.62 -17.34 19.09
C ASP A 395 -4.46 -16.74 18.30
N ILE A 396 -4.55 -15.45 18.00
CA ILE A 396 -3.44 -14.64 17.48
C ILE A 396 -2.82 -13.80 18.62
N ASP A 397 -3.53 -13.59 19.73
CA ASP A 397 -3.13 -12.73 20.84
C ASP A 397 -1.90 -13.25 21.60
N SER A 398 -1.76 -14.58 21.74
CA SER A 398 -0.55 -15.19 22.29
C SER A 398 0.69 -14.99 21.39
N LEU A 399 0.50 -14.86 20.08
CA LEU A 399 1.53 -14.49 19.10
C LEU A 399 1.83 -12.97 19.14
N ARG A 400 0.81 -12.11 19.33
CA ARG A 400 0.97 -10.65 19.51
C ARG A 400 1.94 -10.29 20.64
N GLN A 401 1.83 -10.98 21.79
CA GLN A 401 2.66 -10.70 22.97
C GLN A 401 4.10 -11.22 22.87
N SER A 402 4.31 -12.33 22.16
CA SER A 402 5.63 -12.98 22.09
C SER A 402 6.57 -12.37 21.04
N GLN A 403 6.03 -11.68 20.02
CA GLN A 403 6.82 -11.10 18.92
C GLN A 403 6.76 -9.56 18.79
N GLY A 404 6.05 -8.86 19.68
CA GLY A 404 5.96 -7.39 19.63
C GLY A 404 5.25 -6.85 18.38
N LEU A 405 4.42 -7.67 17.74
CA LEU A 405 3.63 -7.30 16.57
C LEU A 405 2.46 -6.41 16.99
N VAL A 406 2.59 -5.12 16.71
CA VAL A 406 1.51 -4.15 16.85
C VAL A 406 0.70 -4.17 15.57
N TYR A 407 -0.42 -4.90 15.57
CA TYR A 407 -1.54 -4.41 14.78
C TYR A 407 -1.98 -3.12 15.44
N ALA A 408 -2.06 -2.04 14.65
CA ALA A 408 -2.66 -0.79 15.08
C ALA A 408 -3.98 -1.14 15.77
N ARG A 409 -4.11 -0.73 17.03
CA ARG A 409 -5.31 -1.00 17.81
C ARG A 409 -6.49 -0.42 17.05
N LEU A 410 -7.41 -1.28 16.62
CA LEU A 410 -8.74 -0.90 16.20
C LEU A 410 -9.38 -0.18 17.38
N VAL A 411 -9.62 1.12 17.25
CA VAL A 411 -10.49 1.86 18.15
C VAL A 411 -11.86 1.89 17.48
N PRO A 412 -12.90 1.26 18.05
CA PRO A 412 -14.26 1.46 17.57
C PRO A 412 -14.61 2.94 17.66
N SER A 413 -15.19 3.49 16.59
CA SER A 413 -15.86 4.80 16.63
C SER A 413 -17.15 4.70 17.44
N SER A 414 -17.06 4.56 18.76
CA SER A 414 -18.18 4.81 19.65
C SER A 414 -17.70 5.08 21.08
N GLU A 415 -17.50 6.35 21.40
CA GLU A 415 -17.97 6.86 22.69
C GLU A 415 -19.21 7.71 22.46
N ASN A 416 -20.25 7.34 23.20
CA ASN A 416 -21.61 7.86 23.13
C ASN A 416 -21.67 9.34 23.47
N GLY A 417 -22.52 10.09 22.76
CA GLY A 417 -22.80 11.48 23.09
C GLY A 417 -24.02 12.08 22.38
N PHE A 418 -25.15 11.38 22.36
CA PHE A 418 -26.45 12.04 22.20
C PHE A 418 -27.18 12.03 23.55
N VAL A 419 -27.16 13.20 24.20
CA VAL A 419 -28.35 13.79 24.83
C VAL A 419 -28.72 14.99 23.98
#